data_AF-A0A9E3K7P9-F1
#
_entry.id   AF-A0A9E3K7P9-F1
#
_cell.length_a   1.000
_cell.length_b   1.000
_cell.length_c   1.000
_cell.angle_alpha   90.00
_cell.angle_beta   90.00
_cell.angle_gamma   90.00
#
_symmetry.space_group_name_H-M   'P 1'
#
loop_
_entity.id
_entity.type
_entity.pdbx_description
1 polymer ?
#
loop_
_entity_poly.entity_id
_entity_poly.type
_entity_poly.pdbx_seq_one_letter_code
_entity_poly.pdbx_strand_id
1 'polypeptide(L)' 'MHSLMRFFELCPDLLVVANVRNGLFVRVNPAACRILGWSEDELLQRPFLDVVHPDDRAYVV' A
#
# COMPACT_ATOMS: atom_id res chain seq x y z
N MET A 1 -5.59 3.94 21.47
CA MET A 1 -4.90 4.40 20.24
C MET A 1 -3.68 3.59 19.81
N HIS A 2 -2.95 2.88 20.70
CA HIS A 2 -1.76 2.10 20.28
C HIS A 2 -2.05 0.77 19.56
N SER A 3 -3.24 0.20 19.73
CA SER A 3 -3.59 -1.11 19.16
C SER A 3 -3.60 -1.12 17.63
N LEU A 4 -4.13 -0.05 17.00
CA LEU A 4 -4.26 0.02 15.55
C LEU A 4 -2.90 0.13 14.84
N MET A 5 -1.98 0.92 15.38
CA MET A 5 -0.63 1.02 14.81
C MET A 5 0.10 -0.32 14.91
N ARG A 6 0.00 -0.98 16.08
CA ARG A 6 0.60 -2.30 16.25
C ARG A 6 0.00 -3.34 15.30
N PHE A 7 -1.31 -3.31 15.09
CA PHE A 7 -1.96 -4.17 14.09
C PHE A 7 -1.44 -3.88 12.68
N PHE A 8 -1.39 -2.62 12.26
CA PHE A 8 -0.92 -2.23 10.93
C PHE A 8 0.51 -2.71 10.66
N GLU A 9 1.42 -2.51 11.62
CA GLU A 9 2.84 -2.89 11.49
C GLU A 9 3.07 -4.41 11.51
N LEU A 10 2.28 -5.15 12.31
CA LEU A 10 2.51 -6.59 12.53
C LEU A 10 1.65 -7.51 11.65
N CYS A 11 0.63 -6.98 10.98
CA CYS A 11 -0.22 -7.77 10.09
C CYS A 11 0.64 -8.37 8.96
N PRO A 12 0.55 -9.69 8.69
CA PRO A 12 1.30 -10.33 7.61
C PRO A 12 0.71 -10.04 6.24
N ASP A 13 -0.53 -9.55 6.16
CA ASP A 13 -1.18 -9.17 4.92
C ASP A 13 -0.72 -7.79 4.46
N LEU A 14 -0.80 -7.58 3.15
CA LEU A 14 -0.54 -6.30 2.52
C LEU A 14 -1.58 -5.28 2.99
N LEU A 15 -1.14 -4.30 3.78
CA LEU A 15 -1.98 -3.19 4.23
C LEU A 15 -1.41 -1.87 3.74
N VAL A 16 -2.29 -1.04 3.17
CA VAL A 16 -1.94 0.28 2.65
C VAL A 16 -3.03 1.29 2.96
N VAL A 17 -2.63 2.55 3.08
CA VAL A 17 -3.54 3.70 3.02
C VAL A 17 -3.16 4.46 1.77
N ALA A 18 -4.11 4.71 0.88
CA ALA A 18 -3.89 5.42 -0.36
C ALA A 18 -4.80 6.65 -0.47
N ASN A 19 -4.31 7.70 -1.13
CA ASN A 19 -5.12 8.86 -1.46
C ASN A 19 -5.61 8.71 -2.91
N VAL A 20 -6.91 8.48 -3.05
CA VAL A 20 -7.55 8.25 -4.35
C VAL A 20 -7.45 9.47 -5.27
N ARG A 21 -7.38 10.69 -4.73
CA ARG A 21 -7.35 11.91 -5.55
C ARG A 21 -6.02 12.13 -6.26
N ASN A 22 -4.90 11.81 -5.60
CA ASN A 22 -3.57 11.98 -6.18
C ASN A 22 -2.96 10.67 -6.68
N GLY A 23 -3.61 9.53 -6.43
CA GLY A 23 -3.18 8.23 -6.90
C GLY A 23 -2.01 7.62 -6.12
N LEU A 24 -1.60 8.20 -4.98
CA LEU A 24 -0.39 7.79 -4.27
C LEU A 24 -0.69 7.05 -2.96
N PHE A 25 0.23 6.19 -2.56
CA PHE A 25 0.25 5.65 -1.21
C PHE A 25 0.56 6.76 -0.19
N VAL A 26 -0.16 6.73 0.93
CA VAL A 26 0.07 7.59 2.09
C VAL A 26 0.85 6.83 3.16
N ARG A 27 0.57 5.53 3.30
CA ARG A 27 1.26 4.62 4.22
C ARG A 27 1.24 3.20 3.69
N VAL A 28 2.29 2.45 3.96
CA VAL A 28 2.40 1.02 3.65
C VAL A 28 2.95 0.30 4.88
N ASN A 29 2.56 -0.96 5.10
CA ASN A 29 3.13 -1.75 6.19
C ASN A 29 4.36 -2.56 5.72
N PRO A 30 5.17 -3.12 6.64
CA PRO A 30 6.33 -3.93 6.26
C PRO A 30 5.98 -5.15 5.39
N ALA A 31 4.78 -5.72 5.54
CA ALA A 31 4.32 -6.81 4.69
C ALA A 31 4.13 -6.36 3.23
N ALA A 32 3.56 -5.18 2.98
CA ALA A 32 3.44 -4.61 1.64
C ALA A 32 4.80 -4.48 0.95
N CYS A 33 5.81 -3.95 1.65
CA CYS A 33 7.18 -3.84 1.13
C CYS A 33 7.75 -5.21 0.76
N ARG A 34 7.60 -6.22 1.63
CA ARG A 34 8.10 -7.59 1.36
C ARG A 34 7.37 -8.27 0.21
N ILE A 35 6.05 -8.16 0.15
CA ILE A 35 5.20 -8.86 -0.84
C ILE A 35 5.40 -8.24 -2.23
N LEU A 36 5.43 -6.91 -2.31
CA LEU A 36 5.61 -6.21 -3.58
C LEU A 36 7.09 -6.10 -4.02
N GLY A 37 8.03 -6.30 -3.09
CA GLY A 37 9.46 -6.31 -3.38
C GLY A 37 10.09 -4.92 -3.54
N TRP A 38 9.45 -3.88 -2.98
CA TRP A 38 9.94 -2.50 -3.00
C TRP A 38 10.14 -1.97 -1.59
N SER A 39 11.04 -1.00 -1.46
CA SER A 39 11.17 -0.23 -0.22
C SER A 39 9.94 0.64 0.04
N GLU A 40 9.77 1.09 1.29
CA GLU A 40 8.70 2.01 1.67
C GLU A 40 8.77 3.31 0.86
N ASP A 41 9.96 3.90 0.72
CA ASP A 41 10.16 5.15 -0.03
C ASP A 41 9.77 4.99 -1.50
N GLU A 42 10.14 3.87 -2.13
CA GLU A 42 9.74 3.58 -3.51
C GLU A 42 8.24 3.44 -3.62
N LEU A 43 7.59 2.76 -2.68
CA LEU A 43 6.13 2.62 -2.67
C LEU A 43 5.45 3.98 -2.50
N LEU A 44 5.88 4.80 -1.56
CA LEU A 44 5.26 6.11 -1.29
C LEU A 44 5.36 7.10 -2.47
N GLN A 45 6.31 6.90 -3.39
CA GLN A 45 6.46 7.71 -4.60
C GLN A 45 5.82 7.09 -5.85
N ARG A 46 5.23 5.90 -5.75
CA ARG A 46 4.60 5.20 -6.88
C ARG A 46 3.08 5.38 -6.87
N PRO A 47 2.45 5.54 -8.05
CA PRO A 47 1.01 5.39 -8.19
C PRO A 47 0.54 4.02 -7.70
N PHE A 48 -0.52 3.96 -6.87
CA PHE A 48 -0.99 2.68 -6.35
C PHE A 48 -1.57 1.76 -7.43
N LEU A 49 -1.97 2.30 -8.58
CA LEU A 49 -2.42 1.50 -9.72
C LEU A 49 -1.28 0.76 -10.43
N ASP A 50 -0.02 1.11 -10.19
CA ASP A 50 1.13 0.40 -10.78
C ASP A 50 1.31 -0.99 -10.16
N VAL A 51 0.81 -1.20 -8.94
CA VAL A 51 0.85 -2.49 -8.24
C VAL A 51 -0.39 -3.34 -8.51
N VAL A 52 -1.38 -2.78 -9.20
CA VAL A 52 -2.62 -3.44 -9.60
C VAL A 52 -2.46 -3.96 -11.03
N HIS A 53 -2.89 -5.19 -11.26
CA HIS A 53 -2.90 -5.78 -12.60
C HIS A 53 -3.70 -4.89 -13.57
N PRO A 54 -3.22 -4.65 -14.82
CA PRO A 54 -3.88 -3.74 -15.76
C PRO A 54 -5.38 -3.98 -15.97
N ASP A 55 -5.78 -5.25 -16.05
CA ASP A 55 -7.18 -5.66 -16.24
C ASP A 55 -8.08 -5.33 -15.04
N ASP A 56 -7.47 -5.19 -13.85
CA ASP A 56 -8.21 -4.96 -12.61
C ASP A 56 -8.31 -3.48 -12.23
N ARG A 57 -7.57 -2.60 -12.90
CA ARG A 57 -7.49 -1.16 -12.55
C ARG A 57 -8.84 -0.46 -12.58
N ALA A 58 -9.73 -0.89 -13.48
CA ALA A 58 -11.08 -0.33 -13.61
C ALA A 58 -12.01 -0.66 -12.43
N TYR A 59 -11.64 -1.60 -11.56
CA TYR A 59 -12.43 -2.02 -10.39
C TYR A 59 -11.89 -1.47 -9.06
N VAL A 60 -10.74 -0.78 -9.07
CA VAL A 60 -10.08 -0.26 -7.87
C VAL A 60 -10.44 1.22 -7.58
N VAL A 61 -11.03 1.92 -8.55
CA VAL A 61 -11.40 3.35 -8.48
C VAL A 61 -12.84 3.63 -8.86
#